data_AF-A0A969Q4S4-F1
#
_entry.id   AF-A0A969Q4S4-F1
#
_cell.length_a   1.000
_cell.length_b   1.000
_cell.length_c   1.000
_cell.angle_alpha   90.00
_cell.angle_beta   90.00
_cell.angle_gamma   90.00
#
_symmetry.space_group_name_H-M   'P 1'
#
loop_
_entity.id
_entity.type
_entity.pdbx_description
1 polymer ?
#
loop_
_entity_poly.entity_id
_entity_poly.type
_entity_poly.pdbx_seq_one_letter_code
_entity_poly.pdbx_strand_id
1 'polypeptide(L)'
;MSLGSVTWEMLGIAIAVASLVTAWSLLKVRHHRRAFTDAMRLINNLSEGVYRSSVDGKQISANRALVRLNGFASEREMLAEVNRTDTDAIAKGWYVDPARRTEFKRLLHRDGFVENFVSEIYRHKSRERIWISENARLVVDPRTGMPMFYEGTVRDISEIVRERAMEDRLNVLADTVPGGLFQMRCNADGTWAMPYMSRPFRRLLGFSSDEPITRPQDQIARIHPDDKAAYLATLDQAARTLQNWRCVFRFLNAADGKYIWVDVNARTERQADGAITWSGCLADVTEQRRLMAQVERLAYHDALTDLPNRRLLHDRLSEACKLNRRRRKHGGLLFMDLDGFKAINDTYGHEAGDRFIRLIAGKLKESVRESDTVARLGGDEFVILLHDLDCSRKAAEQAVSLVAAKIMTNLRLGVDLEGTHLPVSCSIGLTVFKGAKRTPDVLINQADQAMYRAKTGGRDRVVVYGVNGIEYSDAKVGSNGISGMAVEFEAQHLGRHAA
;
A
#
# COMPACT_ATOMS: atom_id res chain seq x y z
N MET A 1 39.71 -19.01 -115.18
CA MET A 1 39.90 -17.92 -114.19
C MET A 1 38.60 -17.12 -114.20
N SER A 2 37.81 -16.92 -113.14
CA SER A 2 38.10 -16.75 -111.72
C SER A 2 37.01 -17.44 -110.87
N LEU A 3 37.32 -18.60 -110.30
CA LEU A 3 36.58 -19.21 -109.18
C LEU A 3 37.12 -18.69 -107.82
N GLY A 4 37.98 -17.67 -107.84
CA GLY A 4 38.72 -17.19 -106.68
C GLY A 4 38.10 -16.01 -105.93
N SER A 5 37.09 -15.32 -106.47
CA SER A 5 36.53 -14.13 -105.80
C SER A 5 35.41 -14.45 -104.81
N VAL A 6 34.61 -15.50 -105.06
CA VAL A 6 33.46 -15.87 -104.22
C VAL A 6 33.90 -16.51 -102.88
N THR A 7 35.08 -17.14 -102.84
CA THR A 7 35.61 -17.77 -101.63
C THR A 7 36.15 -16.76 -100.61
N TRP A 8 36.70 -15.63 -101.06
CA TRP A 8 37.20 -14.57 -100.17
C TRP A 8 36.08 -13.71 -99.57
N GLU A 9 35.01 -13.46 -100.31
CA GLU A 9 33.83 -12.75 -99.80
C GLU A 9 33.09 -13.57 -98.73
N MET A 10 32.90 -14.88 -98.97
CA MET A 10 32.30 -15.77 -97.96
C MET A 10 33.17 -15.92 -96.70
N LEU A 11 34.50 -15.95 -96.85
CA LEU A 11 35.42 -16.00 -95.71
C LEU A 11 35.39 -14.70 -94.90
N GLY A 12 35.30 -13.54 -95.57
CA GLY A 12 35.16 -12.23 -94.91
C GLY A 12 33.87 -12.10 -94.11
N ILE A 13 32.74 -12.59 -94.65
CA ILE A 13 31.45 -12.60 -93.96
C ILE A 13 31.48 -13.54 -92.75
N ALA A 14 32.10 -14.73 -92.86
CA ALA A 14 32.22 -15.67 -91.75
C ALA A 14 33.05 -15.10 -90.58
N ILE A 15 34.15 -14.39 -90.86
CA ILE A 15 34.98 -13.72 -89.85
C ILE A 15 34.24 -12.55 -89.19
N ALA A 16 33.45 -11.79 -89.94
CA ALA A 16 32.65 -10.69 -89.40
C ALA A 16 31.54 -11.18 -88.46
N VAL A 17 30.85 -12.28 -88.82
CA VAL A 17 29.82 -12.91 -87.98
C VAL A 17 30.43 -13.52 -86.71
N ALA A 18 31.56 -14.23 -86.82
CA ALA A 18 32.26 -14.75 -85.65
C ALA A 18 32.72 -13.64 -84.69
N SER A 19 33.23 -12.53 -85.25
CA SER A 19 33.67 -11.36 -84.48
C SER A 19 32.50 -10.66 -83.78
N LEU A 20 31.33 -10.55 -84.42
CA LEU A 20 30.10 -10.01 -83.84
C LEU A 20 29.52 -10.92 -82.74
N VAL A 21 29.52 -12.25 -82.92
CA VAL A 21 29.09 -13.20 -81.89
C VAL A 21 30.02 -13.17 -80.68
N THR A 22 31.33 -13.04 -80.90
CA THR A 22 32.32 -12.93 -79.80
C THR A 22 32.20 -11.59 -79.08
N ALA A 23 32.03 -10.49 -79.82
CA ALA A 23 31.79 -9.17 -79.24
C ALA A 23 30.46 -9.09 -78.48
N TRP A 24 29.39 -9.69 -79.00
CA TRP A 24 28.10 -9.81 -78.32
C TRP A 24 28.20 -10.67 -77.06
N SER A 25 28.94 -11.79 -77.11
CA SER A 25 29.21 -12.63 -75.94
C SER A 25 30.01 -11.87 -74.87
N LEU A 26 31.03 -11.11 -75.27
CA LEU A 26 31.83 -10.26 -74.38
C LEU A 26 31.02 -9.08 -73.79
N LEU A 27 30.13 -8.48 -74.58
CA LEU A 27 29.21 -7.42 -74.12
C LEU A 27 28.17 -7.96 -73.14
N LYS A 28 27.60 -9.15 -73.42
CA LYS A 28 26.68 -9.85 -72.52
C LYS A 28 27.36 -10.24 -71.20
N VAL A 29 28.60 -10.74 -71.25
CA VAL A 29 29.44 -11.01 -70.07
C VAL A 29 29.75 -9.71 -69.30
N ARG A 30 30.05 -8.60 -69.97
CA ARG A 30 30.29 -7.30 -69.33
C ARG A 30 29.03 -6.71 -68.67
N HIS A 31 27.88 -6.82 -69.33
CA HIS A 31 26.60 -6.34 -68.79
C HIS A 31 26.16 -7.19 -67.59
N HIS A 32 26.31 -8.51 -67.65
CA HIS A 32 26.12 -9.38 -66.48
C HIS A 32 27.11 -9.08 -65.37
N ARG A 33 28.39 -8.81 -65.67
CA ARG A 33 29.38 -8.42 -64.65
C ARG A 33 29.03 -7.09 -63.97
N ARG A 34 28.57 -6.08 -64.70
CA ARG A 34 28.11 -4.80 -64.10
C ARG A 34 26.85 -4.98 -63.24
N ALA A 35 25.81 -5.60 -63.77
CA ALA A 35 24.58 -5.87 -63.03
C ALA A 35 24.84 -6.73 -61.77
N PHE A 36 25.76 -7.70 -61.86
CA PHE A 36 26.21 -8.51 -60.72
C PHE A 36 26.97 -7.67 -59.69
N THR A 37 27.85 -6.76 -60.14
CA THR A 37 28.61 -5.86 -59.24
C THR A 37 27.70 -4.88 -58.51
N ASP A 38 26.69 -4.33 -59.19
CA ASP A 38 25.74 -3.39 -58.60
C ASP A 38 24.77 -4.08 -57.62
N ALA A 39 24.27 -5.27 -57.96
CA ALA A 39 23.47 -6.10 -57.05
C ALA A 39 24.27 -6.49 -55.79
N MET A 40 25.55 -6.87 -55.95
CA MET A 40 26.44 -7.18 -54.82
C MET A 40 26.76 -5.95 -53.96
N ARG A 41 26.81 -4.74 -54.53
CA ARG A 41 26.95 -3.50 -53.75
C ARG A 41 25.73 -3.21 -52.89
N LEU A 42 24.53 -3.38 -53.44
CA LEU A 42 23.28 -3.17 -52.71
C LEU A 42 23.15 -4.15 -51.53
N ILE A 43 23.42 -5.44 -51.76
CA ILE A 43 23.37 -6.48 -50.71
C ILE A 43 24.41 -6.22 -49.62
N ASN A 44 25.59 -5.70 -49.97
CA ASN A 44 26.65 -5.39 -49.00
C ASN A 44 26.39 -4.13 -48.16
N ASN A 45 25.47 -3.27 -48.61
CA ASN A 45 25.06 -2.06 -47.89
C ASN A 45 23.81 -2.29 -47.02
N LEU A 46 23.17 -3.47 -47.08
CA LEU A 46 22.10 -3.82 -46.16
C LEU A 46 22.61 -3.85 -44.72
N SER A 47 21.80 -3.35 -43.79
CA SER A 47 22.03 -3.46 -42.35
C SER A 47 21.79 -4.89 -41.83
N GLU A 48 21.06 -5.71 -42.59
CA GLU A 48 20.80 -7.11 -42.29
C GLU A 48 21.89 -8.03 -42.81
N GLY A 49 22.19 -9.06 -42.02
CA GLY A 49 23.10 -10.14 -42.39
C GLY A 49 22.46 -11.03 -43.44
N VAL A 50 22.89 -10.94 -44.70
CA VAL A 50 22.42 -11.81 -45.79
C VAL A 50 23.37 -12.99 -45.94
N TYR A 51 22.81 -14.17 -46.11
CA TYR A 51 23.58 -15.40 -46.06
C TYR A 51 23.06 -16.48 -47.00
N ARG A 52 23.95 -17.40 -47.38
CA ARG A 52 23.61 -18.67 -48.01
C ARG A 52 24.31 -19.80 -47.30
N SER A 53 23.60 -20.89 -47.02
CA SER A 53 24.18 -22.10 -46.41
C SER A 53 23.72 -23.37 -47.14
N SER A 54 24.54 -24.41 -47.11
CA SER A 54 24.16 -25.72 -47.61
C SER A 54 23.11 -26.38 -46.71
N VAL A 55 22.41 -27.37 -47.26
CA VAL A 55 21.43 -28.18 -46.51
C VAL A 55 22.10 -28.92 -45.34
N ASP A 56 23.37 -29.31 -45.51
CA ASP A 56 24.21 -29.96 -44.50
C ASP A 56 24.79 -29.00 -43.43
N GLY A 57 24.45 -27.71 -43.50
CA GLY A 57 24.80 -26.73 -42.48
C GLY A 57 26.19 -26.11 -42.61
N LYS A 58 26.75 -26.05 -43.83
CA LYS A 58 27.97 -25.27 -44.14
C LYS A 58 27.60 -23.89 -44.68
N GLN A 59 28.29 -22.85 -44.24
CA GLN A 59 28.12 -21.49 -44.75
C GLN A 59 28.74 -21.37 -46.15
N ILE A 60 27.97 -20.90 -47.13
CA ILE A 60 28.40 -20.73 -48.53
C ILE A 60 28.80 -19.27 -48.78
N SER A 61 27.99 -18.32 -48.32
CA SER A 61 28.27 -16.88 -48.45
C SER A 61 27.68 -16.08 -47.30
N ALA A 62 28.26 -14.92 -47.03
CA ALA A 62 27.82 -13.98 -46.01
C ALA A 62 28.15 -12.54 -46.44
N ASN A 63 27.16 -11.64 -46.40
CA ASN A 63 27.43 -10.22 -46.67
C ASN A 63 28.20 -9.56 -45.52
N ARG A 64 28.65 -8.33 -45.76
CA ARG A 64 29.43 -7.54 -44.77
C ARG A 64 28.70 -7.35 -43.42
N ALA A 65 27.37 -7.28 -43.40
CA ALA A 65 26.61 -7.15 -42.16
C ALA A 65 26.68 -8.42 -41.30
N LEU A 66 26.52 -9.61 -41.90
CA LEU A 66 26.62 -10.87 -41.16
C LEU A 66 28.05 -11.13 -40.63
N VAL A 67 29.06 -10.76 -41.43
CA VAL A 67 30.48 -10.83 -41.06
C VAL A 67 30.75 -9.97 -39.81
N ARG A 68 30.28 -8.72 -39.81
CA ARG A 68 30.39 -7.81 -38.66
C ARG A 68 29.61 -8.30 -37.44
N LEU A 69 28.38 -8.79 -37.64
CA LEU A 69 27.53 -9.33 -36.56
C LEU A 69 28.24 -10.46 -35.81
N ASN A 70 29.03 -11.27 -36.49
CA ASN A 70 29.78 -12.38 -35.89
C ASN A 70 31.20 -12.03 -35.43
N GLY A 71 31.65 -10.78 -35.60
CA GLY A 71 32.95 -10.29 -35.12
C GLY A 71 34.14 -10.63 -36.01
N PHE A 72 33.92 -10.94 -37.30
CA PHE A 72 34.98 -11.24 -38.26
C PHE A 72 35.40 -10.01 -39.06
N ALA A 73 36.66 -10.00 -39.56
CA ALA A 73 37.16 -8.90 -40.38
C ALA A 73 36.80 -9.07 -41.87
N SER A 74 36.60 -10.31 -42.33
CA SER A 74 36.26 -10.61 -43.72
C SER A 74 35.37 -11.85 -43.86
N GLU A 75 34.62 -11.94 -44.96
CA GLU A 75 33.83 -13.12 -45.30
C GLU A 75 34.71 -14.37 -45.42
N ARG A 76 35.91 -14.25 -46.01
CA ARG A 76 36.84 -15.37 -46.17
C ARG A 76 37.28 -15.97 -44.83
N GLU A 77 37.61 -15.12 -43.86
CA GLU A 77 37.96 -15.53 -42.49
C GLU A 77 36.78 -16.24 -41.83
N MET A 78 35.58 -15.64 -41.92
CA MET A 78 34.36 -16.21 -41.37
C MET A 78 34.04 -17.59 -41.96
N LEU A 79 34.06 -17.74 -43.29
CA LEU A 79 33.74 -19.01 -43.95
C LEU A 79 34.76 -20.10 -43.62
N ALA A 80 36.05 -19.77 -43.49
CA ALA A 80 37.08 -20.73 -43.11
C ALA A 80 36.89 -21.24 -41.68
N GLU A 81 36.54 -20.34 -40.75
CA GLU A 81 36.38 -20.68 -39.33
C GLU A 81 35.05 -21.39 -39.06
N VAL A 82 33.95 -20.89 -39.61
CA VAL A 82 32.60 -21.43 -39.39
C VAL A 82 32.45 -22.82 -40.00
N ASN A 83 33.15 -23.12 -41.11
CA ASN A 83 33.08 -24.43 -41.77
C ASN A 83 34.18 -25.42 -41.34
N ARG A 84 34.91 -25.14 -40.26
CA ARG A 84 36.07 -25.94 -39.83
C ARG A 84 35.70 -27.35 -39.35
N THR A 85 34.45 -27.62 -38.97
CA THR A 85 33.96 -28.92 -38.49
C THR A 85 33.10 -29.63 -39.53
N ASP A 86 33.19 -30.97 -39.56
CA ASP A 86 32.68 -31.77 -40.69
C ASP A 86 31.17 -32.08 -40.70
N THR A 87 30.38 -31.68 -39.70
CA THR A 87 28.91 -31.82 -39.74
C THR A 87 28.18 -30.73 -38.94
N ASP A 88 27.24 -30.03 -39.61
CA ASP A 88 26.27 -29.03 -39.10
C ASP A 88 26.86 -28.00 -38.11
N ALA A 89 27.95 -27.36 -38.53
CA ALA A 89 28.69 -26.37 -37.74
C ALA A 89 27.80 -25.20 -37.26
N ILE A 90 26.76 -24.86 -38.01
CA ILE A 90 25.78 -23.83 -37.66
C ILE A 90 24.92 -24.27 -36.47
N ALA A 91 24.43 -25.52 -36.43
CA ALA A 91 23.55 -25.99 -35.37
C ALA A 91 24.23 -26.08 -33.99
N LYS A 92 25.48 -26.54 -33.95
CA LYS A 92 26.25 -26.69 -32.70
C LYS A 92 27.04 -25.46 -32.31
N GLY A 93 27.38 -24.60 -33.29
CA GLY A 93 28.19 -23.42 -33.07
C GLY A 93 27.38 -22.18 -32.73
N TRP A 94 26.20 -21.99 -33.35
CA TRP A 94 25.52 -20.70 -33.33
C TRP A 94 24.29 -20.68 -32.44
N TYR A 95 23.39 -21.65 -32.52
CA TYR A 95 22.17 -21.63 -31.70
C TYR A 95 22.47 -21.95 -30.23
N VAL A 96 21.91 -21.16 -29.32
CA VAL A 96 22.02 -21.44 -27.87
C VAL A 96 21.25 -22.71 -27.52
N ASP A 97 20.06 -22.88 -28.10
CA ASP A 97 19.28 -24.10 -28.07
C ASP A 97 19.33 -24.83 -29.44
N PRO A 98 20.03 -25.97 -29.55
CA PRO A 98 20.11 -26.74 -30.79
C PRO A 98 18.75 -27.23 -31.33
N ALA A 99 17.72 -27.35 -30.48
CA ALA A 99 16.38 -27.76 -30.91
C ALA A 99 15.75 -26.70 -31.84
N ARG A 100 16.03 -25.41 -31.61
CA ARG A 100 15.56 -24.30 -32.47
C ARG A 100 16.05 -24.44 -33.90
N ARG A 101 17.30 -24.88 -34.12
CA ARG A 101 17.80 -25.10 -35.48
C ARG A 101 17.10 -26.27 -36.16
N THR A 102 16.80 -27.33 -35.41
CA THR A 102 16.05 -28.48 -35.93
C THR A 102 14.62 -28.07 -36.33
N GLU A 103 13.97 -27.28 -35.50
CA GLU A 103 12.66 -26.68 -35.78
C GLU A 103 12.69 -25.81 -37.04
N PHE A 104 13.68 -24.91 -37.14
CA PHE A 104 13.86 -24.04 -38.30
C PHE A 104 14.03 -24.83 -39.61
N LYS A 105 14.89 -25.87 -39.62
CA LYS A 105 15.05 -26.75 -40.79
C LYS A 105 13.75 -27.46 -41.15
N ARG A 106 13.00 -27.96 -40.15
CA ARG A 106 11.72 -28.63 -40.38
C ARG A 106 10.70 -27.70 -41.03
N LEU A 107 10.60 -26.46 -40.55
CA LEU A 107 9.70 -25.44 -41.13
C LEU A 107 10.08 -25.12 -42.57
N LEU A 108 11.38 -24.92 -42.85
CA LEU A 108 11.87 -24.68 -44.22
C LEU A 108 11.57 -25.84 -45.19
N HIS A 109 11.71 -27.08 -44.75
CA HIS A 109 11.40 -28.25 -45.58
C HIS A 109 9.89 -28.46 -45.78
N ARG A 110 9.07 -28.08 -44.81
CA ARG A 110 7.61 -28.19 -44.88
C ARG A 110 7.00 -27.11 -45.78
N ASP A 111 7.40 -25.86 -45.57
CA ASP A 111 6.73 -24.69 -46.13
C ASP A 111 7.51 -24.02 -47.28
N GLY A 112 8.79 -24.39 -47.46
CA GLY A 112 9.69 -23.77 -48.45
C GLY A 112 10.25 -22.41 -48.02
N PHE A 113 9.68 -21.77 -47.00
CA PHE A 113 10.13 -20.50 -46.44
C PHE A 113 9.83 -20.40 -44.94
N VAL A 114 10.57 -19.54 -44.25
CA VAL A 114 10.39 -19.18 -42.84
C VAL A 114 10.60 -17.68 -42.70
N GLU A 115 9.68 -17.01 -41.99
CA GLU A 115 9.75 -15.58 -41.71
C GLU A 115 9.68 -15.33 -40.20
N ASN A 116 10.35 -14.27 -39.76
CA ASN A 116 10.40 -13.75 -38.40
C ASN A 116 10.74 -14.82 -37.34
N PHE A 117 11.63 -15.76 -37.66
CA PHE A 117 12.02 -16.79 -36.71
C PHE A 117 12.97 -16.21 -35.66
N VAL A 118 12.46 -16.05 -34.44
CA VAL A 118 13.21 -15.43 -33.35
C VAL A 118 13.99 -16.48 -32.57
N SER A 119 15.31 -16.40 -32.52
CA SER A 119 16.10 -17.35 -31.73
C SER A 119 17.28 -16.67 -31.04
N GLU A 120 17.67 -17.23 -29.91
CA GLU A 120 18.91 -16.87 -29.27
C GLU A 120 20.08 -17.62 -29.92
N ILE A 121 21.12 -16.88 -30.30
CA ILE A 121 22.36 -17.39 -30.87
C ILE A 121 23.58 -16.83 -30.13
N TYR A 122 24.71 -17.50 -30.25
CA TYR A 122 26.02 -17.00 -29.90
C TYR A 122 26.64 -16.28 -31.10
N ARG A 123 27.12 -15.06 -30.92
CA ARG A 123 28.08 -14.46 -31.87
C ARG A 123 29.28 -15.39 -31.98
N HIS A 124 29.69 -15.71 -33.20
CA HIS A 124 30.69 -16.76 -33.40
C HIS A 124 32.01 -16.51 -32.65
N LYS A 125 32.60 -15.31 -32.78
CA LYS A 125 33.94 -15.01 -32.24
C LYS A 125 33.93 -14.66 -30.74
N SER A 126 32.97 -13.84 -30.29
CA SER A 126 32.90 -13.40 -28.89
C SER A 126 32.16 -14.37 -27.97
N ARG A 127 31.37 -15.30 -28.53
CA ARG A 127 30.43 -16.15 -27.78
C ARG A 127 29.41 -15.37 -26.95
N GLU A 128 29.18 -14.11 -27.29
CA GLU A 128 28.12 -13.29 -26.71
C GLU A 128 26.75 -13.82 -27.14
N ARG A 129 25.81 -13.94 -26.20
CA ARG A 129 24.42 -14.33 -26.49
C ARG A 129 23.64 -13.15 -27.03
N ILE A 130 23.01 -13.33 -28.18
CA ILE A 130 22.18 -12.32 -28.85
C ILE A 130 20.88 -12.94 -29.33
N TRP A 131 19.84 -12.12 -29.40
CA TRP A 131 18.58 -12.48 -30.04
C TRP A 131 18.62 -12.05 -31.50
N ILE A 132 18.25 -12.97 -32.40
CA ILE A 132 18.10 -12.67 -33.82
C ILE A 132 16.68 -12.92 -34.29
N SER A 133 16.29 -12.19 -35.33
CA SER A 133 15.17 -12.53 -36.20
C SER A 133 15.72 -13.03 -37.53
N GLU A 134 15.31 -14.21 -37.96
CA GLU A 134 15.80 -14.88 -39.16
C GLU A 134 14.67 -15.12 -40.16
N ASN A 135 14.93 -14.76 -41.40
CA ASN A 135 14.09 -15.07 -42.55
C ASN A 135 14.89 -15.96 -43.49
N ALA A 136 14.32 -17.06 -43.99
CA ALA A 136 15.01 -17.89 -44.97
C ALA A 136 14.04 -18.58 -45.92
N ARG A 137 14.56 -18.99 -47.08
CA ARG A 137 13.87 -19.86 -48.01
C ARG A 137 14.76 -21.02 -48.43
N LEU A 138 14.11 -22.13 -48.74
CA LEU A 138 14.76 -23.30 -49.32
C LEU A 138 14.77 -23.15 -50.84
N VAL A 139 15.96 -23.16 -51.43
CA VAL A 139 16.13 -23.19 -52.88
C VAL A 139 16.28 -24.62 -53.35
N VAL A 140 15.42 -25.04 -54.27
CA VAL A 140 15.39 -26.39 -54.85
C VAL A 140 15.81 -26.35 -56.32
N ASP A 141 16.37 -27.45 -56.80
CA ASP A 141 16.67 -27.63 -58.22
C ASP A 141 15.35 -27.75 -59.00
N PRO A 142 15.09 -26.87 -59.98
CA PRO A 142 13.84 -26.86 -60.73
C PRO A 142 13.60 -28.11 -61.60
N ARG A 143 14.64 -28.92 -61.86
CA ARG A 143 14.56 -30.14 -62.66
C ARG A 143 14.41 -31.39 -61.83
N THR A 144 15.07 -31.45 -60.67
CA THR A 144 15.10 -32.65 -59.81
C THR A 144 14.24 -32.52 -58.56
N GLY A 145 13.80 -31.32 -58.21
CA GLY A 145 13.07 -31.02 -56.96
C GLY A 145 13.92 -31.15 -55.70
N MET A 146 15.22 -31.42 -55.84
CA MET A 146 16.10 -31.65 -54.69
C MET A 146 16.52 -30.33 -54.01
N PRO A 147 16.55 -30.29 -52.66
CA PRO A 147 17.10 -29.17 -51.89
C PRO A 147 18.54 -28.85 -52.27
N MET A 148 18.83 -27.60 -52.67
CA MET A 148 20.18 -27.15 -53.03
C MET A 148 20.86 -26.38 -51.90
N PHE A 149 20.22 -25.33 -51.40
CA PHE A 149 20.75 -24.47 -50.34
C PHE A 149 19.65 -23.65 -49.66
N TYR A 150 19.95 -23.12 -48.48
CA TYR A 150 19.15 -22.10 -47.82
C TYR A 150 19.74 -20.73 -48.12
N GLU A 151 18.87 -19.75 -48.35
CA GLU A 151 19.27 -18.35 -48.35
C GLU A 151 18.33 -17.53 -47.49
N GLY A 152 18.90 -16.56 -46.77
CA GLY A 152 18.16 -15.86 -45.74
C GLY A 152 18.82 -14.57 -45.27
N THR A 153 18.09 -13.88 -44.40
CA THR A 153 18.54 -12.70 -43.69
C THR A 153 18.47 -12.91 -42.19
N VAL A 154 19.40 -12.27 -41.48
CA VAL A 154 19.52 -12.30 -40.02
C VAL A 154 19.63 -10.86 -39.53
N ARG A 155 18.78 -10.49 -38.58
CA ARG A 155 18.80 -9.20 -37.90
C ARG A 155 19.00 -9.41 -36.41
N ASP A 156 19.94 -8.68 -35.81
CA ASP A 156 20.08 -8.60 -34.35
C ASP A 156 18.90 -7.80 -33.78
N ILE A 157 18.14 -8.40 -32.87
CA ILE A 157 16.99 -7.80 -32.18
C ILE A 157 17.22 -7.74 -30.66
N SER A 158 18.46 -7.91 -30.20
CA SER A 158 18.80 -7.97 -28.77
C SER A 158 18.47 -6.69 -28.01
N GLU A 159 18.55 -5.53 -28.67
CA GLU A 159 18.15 -4.25 -28.09
C GLU A 159 16.64 -4.19 -27.88
N ILE A 160 15.85 -4.52 -28.92
CA ILE A 160 14.38 -4.57 -28.87
C ILE A 160 13.89 -5.53 -27.79
N VAL A 161 14.48 -6.73 -27.70
CA VAL A 161 14.12 -7.72 -26.67
C VAL A 161 14.48 -7.21 -25.27
N ARG A 162 15.63 -6.54 -25.10
CA ARG A 162 16.04 -5.97 -23.80
C ARG A 162 15.17 -4.80 -23.36
N GLU A 163 14.83 -3.89 -24.27
CA GLU A 163 13.93 -2.77 -24.00
C GLU A 163 12.58 -3.27 -23.53
N ARG A 164 11.99 -4.21 -24.27
CA ARG A 164 10.70 -4.80 -23.92
C ARG A 164 10.74 -5.57 -22.61
N ALA A 165 11.80 -6.35 -22.37
CA ALA A 165 11.97 -7.05 -21.10
C ALA A 165 12.20 -6.09 -19.92
N MET A 166 12.85 -4.95 -20.13
CA MET A 166 13.01 -3.91 -19.11
C MET A 166 11.67 -3.25 -18.79
N GLU A 167 10.88 -2.91 -19.81
CA GLU A 167 9.53 -2.35 -19.65
C GLU A 167 8.60 -3.31 -18.89
N ASP A 168 8.58 -4.59 -19.29
CA ASP A 168 7.82 -5.63 -18.59
C ASP A 168 8.27 -5.78 -17.14
N ARG A 169 9.59 -5.73 -16.89
CA ARG A 169 10.14 -5.82 -15.54
C ARG A 169 9.78 -4.61 -14.69
N LEU A 170 9.78 -3.39 -15.25
CA LEU A 170 9.33 -2.19 -14.56
C LEU A 170 7.84 -2.26 -14.21
N ASN A 171 7.00 -2.78 -15.12
CA ASN A 171 5.58 -3.00 -14.86
C ASN A 171 5.36 -4.01 -13.74
N VAL A 172 6.10 -5.12 -13.72
CA VAL A 172 6.04 -6.10 -12.62
C VAL A 172 6.46 -5.46 -11.29
N LEU A 173 7.56 -4.69 -11.27
CA LEU A 173 7.99 -3.99 -10.06
C LEU A 173 6.92 -3.01 -9.56
N ALA A 174 6.32 -2.24 -10.46
CA ALA A 174 5.22 -1.34 -10.14
C ALA A 174 4.00 -2.06 -9.54
N ASP A 175 3.71 -3.29 -10.01
CA ASP A 175 2.60 -4.11 -9.52
C ASP A 175 2.89 -4.75 -8.14
N THR A 176 4.17 -4.83 -7.73
CA THR A 176 4.58 -5.37 -6.42
C THR A 176 4.62 -4.34 -5.30
N VAL A 177 4.57 -3.04 -5.60
CA VAL A 177 4.59 -1.99 -4.57
C VAL A 177 3.27 -2.04 -3.78
N PRO A 178 3.32 -2.14 -2.43
CA PRO A 178 2.11 -2.01 -1.62
C PRO A 178 1.41 -0.69 -1.89
N GLY A 179 0.16 -0.74 -2.34
CA GLY A 179 -0.61 0.43 -2.76
C GLY A 179 -0.57 0.64 -4.27
N GLY A 180 -0.32 1.86 -4.74
CA GLY A 180 -0.33 2.20 -6.17
C GLY A 180 0.63 3.34 -6.52
N LEU A 181 1.29 3.24 -7.68
CA LEU A 181 2.21 4.25 -8.20
C LEU A 181 1.47 5.23 -9.09
N PHE A 182 1.90 6.49 -9.03
CA PHE A 182 1.37 7.54 -9.90
C PHE A 182 2.44 8.57 -10.25
N GLN A 183 2.17 9.27 -11.34
CA GLN A 183 2.82 10.52 -11.67
C GLN A 183 1.76 11.55 -12.00
N MET A 184 1.78 12.66 -11.26
CA MET A 184 0.94 13.83 -11.49
C MET A 184 1.81 14.98 -11.96
N ARG A 185 1.29 15.82 -12.85
CA ARG A 185 2.00 16.96 -13.41
C ARG A 185 1.10 18.19 -13.47
N CYS A 186 1.64 19.33 -13.06
CA CYS A 186 1.05 20.65 -13.25
C CYS A 186 1.97 21.44 -14.20
N ASN A 187 1.45 21.76 -15.38
CA ASN A 187 2.17 22.54 -16.38
C ASN A 187 2.29 24.01 -15.96
N ALA A 188 3.20 24.75 -16.60
CA ALA A 188 3.41 26.17 -16.31
C ALA A 188 2.18 27.06 -16.57
N ASP A 189 1.26 26.61 -17.42
CA ASP A 189 -0.03 27.25 -17.70
C ASP A 189 -1.12 26.92 -16.66
N GLY A 190 -0.79 26.12 -15.63
CA GLY A 190 -1.71 25.68 -14.59
C GLY A 190 -2.58 24.48 -14.98
N THR A 191 -2.38 23.89 -16.16
CA THR A 191 -3.10 22.68 -16.57
C THR A 191 -2.55 21.44 -15.87
N TRP A 192 -3.44 20.54 -15.49
CA TRP A 192 -3.10 19.33 -14.76
C TRP A 192 -3.21 18.09 -15.65
N ALA A 193 -2.23 17.22 -15.55
CA ALA A 193 -2.19 15.93 -16.20
C ALA A 193 -1.77 14.85 -15.21
N MET A 194 -2.14 13.61 -15.50
CA MET A 194 -1.68 12.44 -14.77
C MET A 194 -0.99 11.51 -15.77
N PRO A 195 0.29 11.74 -16.10
CA PRO A 195 0.99 10.97 -17.12
C PRO A 195 1.05 9.47 -16.85
N TYR A 196 1.01 9.06 -15.57
CA TYR A 196 1.12 7.67 -15.20
C TYR A 196 0.24 7.32 -14.00
N MET A 197 -0.37 6.14 -14.05
CA MET A 197 -1.16 5.55 -12.99
C MET A 197 -1.06 4.03 -13.10
N SER A 198 -0.47 3.38 -12.09
CA SER A 198 -0.32 1.91 -12.12
C SER A 198 -1.67 1.20 -11.97
N ARG A 199 -1.71 -0.08 -12.37
CA ARG A 199 -2.92 -0.91 -12.22
C ARG A 199 -3.36 -1.04 -10.75
N PRO A 200 -2.46 -1.27 -9.77
CA PRO A 200 -2.82 -1.24 -8.36
C PRO A 200 -3.43 0.08 -7.91
N PHE A 201 -2.93 1.23 -8.36
CA PHE A 201 -3.50 2.55 -8.04
C PHE A 201 -4.97 2.63 -8.48
N ARG A 202 -5.26 2.24 -9.71
CA ARG A 202 -6.62 2.24 -10.27
C ARG A 202 -7.57 1.40 -9.43
N ARG A 203 -7.18 0.15 -9.17
CA ARG A 203 -7.98 -0.80 -8.36
C ARG A 203 -8.25 -0.28 -6.96
N LEU A 204 -7.23 0.29 -6.31
CA LEU A 204 -7.34 0.81 -4.95
C LEU A 204 -8.37 1.94 -4.84
N LEU A 205 -8.39 2.86 -5.81
CA LEU A 205 -9.36 3.96 -5.84
C LEU A 205 -10.71 3.57 -6.48
N GLY A 206 -10.85 2.32 -6.93
CA GLY A 206 -12.06 1.76 -7.52
C GLY A 206 -12.25 2.03 -9.01
N PHE A 207 -11.25 2.56 -9.70
CA PHE A 207 -11.30 2.82 -11.14
C PHE A 207 -11.10 1.53 -11.94
N SER A 208 -11.86 1.36 -13.02
CA SER A 208 -11.62 0.26 -13.97
C SER A 208 -10.26 0.42 -14.69
N SER A 209 -9.65 -0.71 -15.06
CA SER A 209 -8.43 -0.76 -15.88
C SER A 209 -8.59 -0.02 -17.21
N ASP A 210 -9.81 -0.06 -17.77
CA ASP A 210 -10.16 0.48 -19.08
C ASP A 210 -10.66 1.93 -19.01
N GLU A 211 -10.86 2.48 -17.81
CA GLU A 211 -11.27 3.87 -17.67
C GLU A 211 -10.16 4.83 -18.12
N PRO A 212 -10.49 5.95 -18.77
CA PRO A 212 -9.51 6.98 -19.07
C PRO A 212 -8.84 7.45 -17.79
N ILE A 213 -7.56 7.80 -17.87
CA ILE A 213 -6.88 8.43 -16.75
C ILE A 213 -7.61 9.75 -16.44
N THR A 214 -8.19 9.84 -15.24
CA THR A 214 -8.93 11.02 -14.80
C THR A 214 -8.00 12.20 -14.54
N ARG A 215 -8.49 13.42 -14.76
CA ARG A 215 -7.72 14.61 -14.44
C ARG A 215 -7.57 14.70 -12.92
N PRO A 216 -6.47 15.24 -12.39
CA PRO A 216 -6.33 15.45 -10.94
C PRO A 216 -7.50 16.22 -10.31
N GLN A 217 -8.13 17.12 -11.06
CA GLN A 217 -9.32 17.87 -10.66
C GLN A 217 -10.52 16.96 -10.35
N ASP A 218 -10.74 15.91 -11.14
CA ASP A 218 -11.83 14.95 -10.94
C ASP A 218 -11.59 14.10 -9.67
N GLN A 219 -10.32 13.85 -9.34
CA GLN A 219 -9.96 13.13 -8.13
C GLN A 219 -10.15 13.99 -6.87
N ILE A 220 -9.85 15.29 -6.94
CA ILE A 220 -10.09 16.24 -5.83
C ILE A 220 -11.58 16.28 -5.46
N ALA A 221 -12.49 16.10 -6.43
CA ALA A 221 -13.92 16.07 -6.16
C ALA A 221 -14.32 14.92 -5.20
N ARG A 222 -13.59 13.80 -5.24
CA ARG A 222 -13.81 12.58 -4.43
C ARG A 222 -13.13 12.60 -3.06
N ILE A 223 -12.33 13.63 -2.76
CA ILE A 223 -11.77 13.81 -1.43
C ILE A 223 -12.87 14.25 -0.46
N HIS A 224 -12.86 13.74 0.77
CA HIS A 224 -13.82 14.13 1.80
C HIS A 224 -13.80 15.65 2.05
N PRO A 225 -14.96 16.33 2.19
CA PRO A 225 -15.04 17.79 2.33
C PRO A 225 -14.09 18.39 3.38
N ASP A 226 -14.03 17.81 4.59
CA ASP A 226 -13.15 18.29 5.66
C ASP A 226 -11.65 18.20 5.33
N ASP A 227 -11.26 17.29 4.44
CA ASP A 227 -9.85 17.00 4.16
C ASP A 227 -9.35 17.81 2.95
N LYS A 228 -10.25 18.38 2.13
CA LYS A 228 -9.91 19.12 0.90
C LYS A 228 -8.97 20.29 1.15
N ALA A 229 -9.24 21.09 2.17
CA ALA A 229 -8.42 22.26 2.47
C ALA A 229 -6.98 21.87 2.85
N ALA A 230 -6.82 20.85 3.69
CA ALA A 230 -5.51 20.33 4.08
C ALA A 230 -4.77 19.69 2.90
N TYR A 231 -5.47 18.90 2.08
CA TYR A 231 -4.90 18.30 0.87
C TYR A 231 -4.31 19.37 -0.06
N LEU A 232 -5.10 20.40 -0.42
CA LEU A 232 -4.66 21.46 -1.32
C LEU A 232 -3.48 22.26 -0.73
N ALA A 233 -3.51 22.56 0.57
CA ALA A 233 -2.44 23.27 1.24
C ALA A 233 -1.12 22.49 1.23
N THR A 234 -1.15 21.19 1.52
CA THR A 234 0.07 20.35 1.51
C THR A 234 0.63 20.17 0.09
N LEU A 235 -0.24 20.08 -0.91
CA LEU A 235 0.16 19.97 -2.32
C LEU A 235 0.83 21.26 -2.82
N ASP A 236 0.23 22.43 -2.53
CA ASP A 236 0.80 23.75 -2.86
C ASP A 236 2.13 23.99 -2.12
N GLN A 237 2.19 23.65 -0.83
CA GLN A 237 3.42 23.74 -0.06
C GLN A 237 4.55 22.91 -0.70
N ALA A 238 4.26 21.66 -1.08
CA ALA A 238 5.24 20.81 -1.75
C ALA A 238 5.68 21.39 -3.11
N ALA A 239 4.75 21.98 -3.87
CA ALA A 239 5.05 22.64 -5.14
C ALA A 239 6.03 23.82 -4.98
N ARG A 240 5.85 24.62 -3.92
CA ARG A 240 6.66 25.81 -3.64
C ARG A 240 8.02 25.48 -3.05
N THR A 241 8.09 24.51 -2.15
CA THR A 241 9.34 24.16 -1.44
C THR A 241 10.15 23.08 -2.15
N LEU A 242 9.55 22.38 -3.12
CA LEU A 242 10.10 21.19 -3.78
C LEU A 242 10.46 20.07 -2.81
N GLN A 243 9.87 20.07 -1.61
CA GLN A 243 9.98 18.96 -0.67
C GLN A 243 9.03 17.82 -1.06
N ASN A 244 9.29 16.63 -0.50
CA ASN A 244 8.40 15.49 -0.67
C ASN A 244 6.99 15.85 -0.18
N TRP A 245 6.00 15.59 -1.02
CA TRP A 245 4.60 15.74 -0.68
C TRP A 245 4.15 14.52 0.12
N ARG A 246 3.64 14.76 1.33
CA ARG A 246 2.99 13.75 2.16
C ARG A 246 1.63 14.23 2.61
N CYS A 247 0.63 13.37 2.49
CA CYS A 247 -0.73 13.70 2.88
C CYS A 247 -1.53 12.42 3.18
N VAL A 248 -2.28 12.44 4.29
CA VAL A 248 -3.24 11.40 4.61
C VAL A 248 -4.63 12.01 4.58
N PHE A 249 -5.54 11.45 3.78
CA PHE A 249 -6.88 12.00 3.59
C PHE A 249 -7.89 10.90 3.26
N ARG A 250 -9.18 11.21 3.43
CA ARG A 250 -10.27 10.33 3.04
C ARG A 250 -10.61 10.52 1.57
N PHE A 251 -10.69 9.42 0.83
CA PHE A 251 -11.05 9.38 -0.59
C PHE A 251 -12.27 8.50 -0.81
N LEU A 252 -13.23 8.99 -1.60
CA LEU A 252 -14.44 8.26 -1.96
C LEU A 252 -14.13 7.24 -3.06
N ASN A 253 -14.09 5.97 -2.68
CA ASN A 253 -13.81 4.86 -3.58
C ASN A 253 -14.90 4.76 -4.66
N ALA A 254 -14.47 4.66 -5.93
CA ALA A 254 -15.38 4.64 -7.07
C ALA A 254 -16.21 3.36 -7.18
N ALA A 255 -15.71 2.24 -6.65
CA ALA A 255 -16.33 0.94 -6.82
C ALA A 255 -17.49 0.71 -5.85
N ASP A 256 -17.36 1.16 -4.60
CA ASP A 256 -18.34 0.88 -3.54
C ASP A 256 -18.94 2.12 -2.87
N GLY A 257 -18.49 3.33 -3.25
CA GLY A 257 -18.99 4.59 -2.70
C GLY A 257 -18.64 4.82 -1.23
N LYS A 258 -17.66 4.10 -0.67
CA LYS A 258 -17.21 4.28 0.72
C LYS A 258 -15.94 5.12 0.77
N TYR A 259 -15.76 5.81 1.90
CA TYR A 259 -14.50 6.50 2.17
C TYR A 259 -13.44 5.52 2.65
N ILE A 260 -12.28 5.57 2.00
CA ILE A 260 -11.04 4.92 2.44
C ILE A 260 -10.03 5.99 2.87
N TRP A 261 -9.15 5.65 3.80
CA TRP A 261 -8.01 6.47 4.16
C TRP A 261 -6.85 6.19 3.22
N VAL A 262 -6.42 7.21 2.49
CA VAL A 262 -5.29 7.14 1.56
C VAL A 262 -4.12 7.89 2.16
N ASP A 263 -2.96 7.23 2.21
CA ASP A 263 -1.67 7.84 2.54
C ASP A 263 -0.86 8.01 1.25
N VAL A 264 -0.48 9.25 0.95
CA VAL A 264 0.31 9.61 -0.24
C VAL A 264 1.70 10.04 0.18
N ASN A 265 2.70 9.53 -0.54
CA ASN A 265 4.09 9.97 -0.45
C ASN A 265 4.68 10.11 -1.85
N ALA A 266 4.98 11.34 -2.26
CA ALA A 266 5.50 11.64 -3.59
C ALA A 266 6.69 12.59 -3.54
N ARG A 267 7.68 12.33 -4.40
CA ARG A 267 8.76 13.27 -4.67
C ARG A 267 8.24 14.38 -5.57
N THR A 268 8.52 15.62 -5.20
CA THR A 268 8.17 16.80 -5.99
C THR A 268 9.39 17.27 -6.76
N GLU A 269 9.23 17.58 -8.04
CA GLU A 269 10.34 18.04 -8.90
C GLU A 269 9.88 19.10 -9.89
N ARG A 270 10.72 20.13 -10.09
CA ARG A 270 10.55 21.11 -11.15
C ARG A 270 11.26 20.62 -12.41
N GLN A 271 10.51 20.53 -13.49
CA GLN A 271 10.99 20.11 -14.80
C GLN A 271 11.63 21.29 -15.55
N ALA A 272 12.43 20.98 -16.57
CA ALA A 272 13.11 21.98 -17.39
C ALA A 272 12.16 22.95 -18.11
N ASP A 273 10.94 22.51 -18.41
CA ASP A 273 9.87 23.30 -19.03
C ASP A 273 9.07 24.15 -18.01
N GLY A 274 9.50 24.18 -16.75
CA GLY A 274 8.87 24.94 -15.67
C GLY A 274 7.71 24.21 -14.98
N ALA A 275 7.27 23.05 -15.48
CA ALA A 275 6.22 22.27 -14.84
C ALA A 275 6.66 21.66 -13.50
N ILE A 276 5.70 21.40 -12.63
CA ILE A 276 5.92 20.65 -11.38
C ILE A 276 5.37 19.23 -11.55
N THR A 277 6.15 18.24 -11.11
CA THR A 277 5.78 16.83 -11.18
C THR A 277 5.83 16.23 -9.78
N TRP A 278 4.85 15.39 -9.47
CA TRP A 278 4.79 14.57 -8.26
C TRP A 278 4.81 13.11 -8.66
N SER A 279 5.91 12.43 -8.37
CA SER A 279 6.09 11.00 -8.66
C SER A 279 6.15 10.24 -7.35
N GLY A 280 5.21 9.32 -7.12
CA GLY A 280 5.08 8.71 -5.81
C GLY A 280 4.19 7.48 -5.76
N CYS A 281 3.94 7.07 -4.53
CA CYS A 281 2.98 6.02 -4.23
C CYS A 281 1.85 6.55 -3.35
N LEU A 282 0.72 5.87 -3.43
CA LEU A 282 -0.32 5.94 -2.43
C LEU A 282 -0.58 4.56 -1.84
N ALA A 283 -1.11 4.49 -0.63
CA ALA A 283 -1.51 3.26 0.03
C ALA A 283 -2.85 3.45 0.74
N ASP A 284 -3.65 2.39 0.79
CA ASP A 284 -4.86 2.35 1.61
C ASP A 284 -4.44 1.98 3.04
N VAL A 285 -4.64 2.91 3.97
CA VAL A 285 -4.32 2.76 5.38
C VAL A 285 -5.58 2.61 6.24
N THR A 286 -6.75 2.33 5.63
CA THR A 286 -8.03 2.23 6.32
C THR A 286 -8.01 1.13 7.39
N GLU A 287 -7.59 -0.08 7.02
CA GLU A 287 -7.53 -1.22 7.95
C GLU A 287 -6.48 -0.97 9.04
N GLN A 288 -5.30 -0.48 8.66
CA GLN A 288 -4.25 -0.13 9.62
C GLN A 288 -4.76 0.88 10.65
N ARG A 289 -5.41 1.96 10.21
CA ARG A 289 -5.98 2.97 11.13
C ARG A 289 -7.08 2.40 12.00
N ARG A 290 -7.96 1.55 11.45
CA ARG A 290 -9.01 0.88 12.21
C ARG A 290 -8.42 -0.02 13.30
N LEU A 291 -7.41 -0.82 12.98
CA LEU A 291 -6.71 -1.69 13.92
C LEU A 291 -5.99 -0.86 14.99
N MET A 292 -5.29 0.21 14.60
CA MET A 292 -4.64 1.11 15.56
C MET A 292 -5.66 1.74 16.53
N ALA A 293 -6.79 2.22 16.03
CA ALA A 293 -7.86 2.76 16.87
C ALA A 293 -8.45 1.69 17.81
N GLN A 294 -8.57 0.45 17.34
CA GLN A 294 -9.04 -0.67 18.16
C GLN A 294 -8.02 -1.04 19.25
N VAL A 295 -6.72 -1.07 18.92
CA VAL A 295 -5.64 -1.28 19.89
C VAL A 295 -5.64 -0.18 20.95
N GLU A 296 -5.81 1.08 20.54
CA GLU A 296 -5.92 2.20 21.47
C GLU A 296 -7.13 2.05 22.40
N ARG A 297 -8.30 1.68 21.85
CA ARG A 297 -9.49 1.38 22.65
C ARG A 297 -9.23 0.27 23.66
N LEU A 298 -8.63 -0.84 23.24
CA LEU A 298 -8.31 -1.97 24.13
C LEU A 298 -7.27 -1.60 25.19
N ALA A 299 -6.35 -0.69 24.89
CA ALA A 299 -5.33 -0.24 25.83
C ALA A 299 -5.89 0.68 26.93
N TYR A 300 -6.94 1.46 26.64
CA TYR A 300 -7.43 2.53 27.52
C TYR A 300 -8.88 2.38 28.00
N HIS A 301 -9.65 1.45 27.44
CA HIS A 301 -11.05 1.20 27.81
C HIS A 301 -11.27 -0.25 28.28
N ASP A 302 -12.28 -0.43 29.12
CA ASP A 302 -12.79 -1.72 29.57
C ASP A 302 -13.61 -2.37 28.47
N ALA A 303 -13.30 -3.62 28.14
CA ALA A 303 -13.89 -4.32 27.00
C ALA A 303 -15.40 -4.58 27.14
N LEU A 304 -15.93 -4.63 28.37
CA LEU A 304 -17.34 -4.92 28.60
C LEU A 304 -18.22 -3.66 28.58
N THR A 305 -17.72 -2.55 29.13
CA THR A 305 -18.50 -1.33 29.37
C THR A 305 -18.12 -0.14 28.49
N ASP A 306 -17.01 -0.22 27.73
CA ASP A 306 -16.37 0.90 27.00
C ASP A 306 -16.01 2.10 27.89
N LEU A 307 -16.08 1.93 29.22
CA LEU A 307 -15.61 2.92 30.17
C LEU A 307 -14.08 2.97 30.17
N PRO A 308 -13.46 4.11 30.48
CA PRO A 308 -12.06 4.19 30.86
C PRO A 308 -11.64 3.03 31.78
N ASN A 309 -10.55 2.35 31.43
CA ASN A 309 -9.95 1.33 32.28
C ASN A 309 -9.01 1.96 33.31
N ARG A 310 -8.35 1.12 34.12
CA ARG A 310 -7.37 1.55 35.12
C ARG A 310 -6.29 2.49 34.57
N ARG A 311 -5.79 2.24 33.36
CA ARG A 311 -4.73 3.03 32.73
C ARG A 311 -5.23 4.43 32.38
N LEU A 312 -6.35 4.54 31.67
CA LEU A 312 -6.92 5.84 31.30
C LEU A 312 -7.39 6.63 32.52
N LEU A 313 -7.94 5.97 33.55
CA LEU A 313 -8.27 6.60 34.82
C LEU A 313 -7.02 7.23 35.45
N HIS A 314 -5.92 6.49 35.54
CA HIS A 314 -4.68 6.98 36.14
C HIS A 314 -4.15 8.22 35.42
N ASP A 315 -4.19 8.20 34.08
CA ASP A 315 -3.79 9.34 33.24
C ASP A 315 -4.68 10.57 33.49
N ARG A 316 -6.01 10.41 33.45
CA ARG A 316 -6.96 11.49 33.74
C ARG A 316 -6.83 12.03 35.16
N LEU A 317 -6.57 11.17 36.14
CA LEU A 317 -6.37 11.58 37.53
C LEU A 317 -5.08 12.39 37.70
N SER A 318 -4.01 12.01 36.99
CA SER A 318 -2.76 12.77 36.91
C SER A 318 -2.98 14.17 36.31
N GLU A 319 -3.77 14.25 35.24
CA GLU A 319 -4.17 15.52 34.64
C GLU A 319 -5.02 16.37 35.58
N ALA A 320 -6.03 15.79 36.22
CA ALA A 320 -6.88 16.47 37.19
C ALA A 320 -6.07 17.05 38.36
N CYS A 321 -5.10 16.29 38.89
CA CYS A 321 -4.16 16.78 39.91
C CYS A 321 -3.34 17.99 39.44
N LYS A 322 -2.91 18.03 38.18
CA LYS A 322 -2.20 19.18 37.59
C LYS A 322 -3.12 20.37 37.40
N LEU A 323 -4.32 20.16 36.87
CA LEU A 323 -5.30 21.21 36.58
C LEU A 323 -5.82 21.88 37.86
N ASN A 324 -6.22 21.09 38.85
CA ASN A 324 -6.75 21.56 40.13
C ASN A 324 -5.70 22.37 40.92
N ARG A 325 -4.41 22.01 40.77
CA ARG A 325 -3.29 22.82 41.31
C ARG A 325 -3.26 24.22 40.68
N ARG A 326 -3.33 24.30 39.34
CA ARG A 326 -3.29 25.58 38.61
C ARG A 326 -4.49 26.47 38.94
N ARG A 327 -5.69 25.87 39.06
CA ARG A 327 -6.95 26.57 39.32
C ARG A 327 -7.26 26.81 40.80
N ARG A 328 -6.44 26.27 41.73
CA ARG A 328 -6.68 26.28 43.19
C ARG A 328 -8.02 25.67 43.63
N LYS A 329 -8.58 24.79 42.81
CA LYS A 329 -9.82 24.05 43.02
C LYS A 329 -9.55 22.64 43.56
N HIS A 330 -10.60 21.96 44.04
CA HIS A 330 -10.52 20.56 44.46
C HIS A 330 -11.00 19.62 43.36
N GLY A 331 -10.61 18.35 43.50
CA GLY A 331 -11.22 17.23 42.78
C GLY A 331 -11.76 16.21 43.78
N GLY A 332 -12.72 15.41 43.32
CA GLY A 332 -13.31 14.33 44.10
C GLY A 332 -13.03 12.99 43.43
N LEU A 333 -12.76 11.97 44.23
CA LEU A 333 -12.64 10.59 43.75
C LEU A 333 -13.56 9.71 44.58
N LEU A 334 -14.42 8.96 43.90
CA LEU A 334 -15.32 7.97 44.49
C LEU A 334 -14.89 6.60 43.99
N PHE A 335 -14.69 5.67 44.92
CA PHE A 335 -14.49 4.25 44.63
C PHE A 335 -15.76 3.52 45.04
N MET A 336 -16.37 2.80 44.11
CA MET A 336 -17.65 2.15 44.27
C MET A 336 -17.53 0.67 43.96
N ASP A 337 -18.19 -0.15 44.77
CA ASP A 337 -18.35 -1.58 44.54
C ASP A 337 -19.83 -1.95 44.65
N LEU A 338 -20.30 -2.82 43.75
CA LEU A 338 -21.68 -3.27 43.74
C LEU A 338 -21.88 -4.39 44.76
N ASP A 339 -22.78 -4.15 45.72
CA ASP A 339 -23.02 -5.12 46.78
C ASP A 339 -23.74 -6.35 46.20
N GLY A 340 -23.20 -7.54 46.44
CA GLY A 340 -23.87 -8.80 46.08
C GLY A 340 -23.79 -9.18 44.60
N PHE A 341 -22.94 -8.54 43.79
CA PHE A 341 -22.79 -8.87 42.36
C PHE A 341 -22.47 -10.36 42.11
N LYS A 342 -21.66 -10.99 42.98
CA LYS A 342 -21.37 -12.42 42.90
C LYS A 342 -22.64 -13.28 42.94
N ALA A 343 -23.60 -12.96 43.81
CA ALA A 343 -24.86 -13.69 43.90
C ALA A 343 -25.70 -13.56 42.63
N ILE A 344 -25.61 -12.43 41.92
CA ILE A 344 -26.26 -12.23 40.62
C ILE A 344 -25.64 -13.16 39.58
N ASN A 345 -24.31 -13.24 39.50
CA ASN A 345 -23.63 -14.19 38.61
C ASN A 345 -23.99 -15.64 38.92
N ASP A 346 -24.01 -16.00 40.20
CA ASP A 346 -24.31 -17.37 40.64
C ASP A 346 -25.77 -17.76 40.34
N THR A 347 -26.70 -16.80 40.35
CA THR A 347 -28.14 -17.04 40.14
C THR A 347 -28.55 -16.96 38.66
N TYR A 348 -28.06 -15.96 37.92
CA TYR A 348 -28.51 -15.65 36.56
C TYR A 348 -27.45 -15.96 35.48
N GLY A 349 -26.26 -16.40 35.89
CA GLY A 349 -25.15 -16.70 35.01
C GLY A 349 -24.31 -15.48 34.61
N HIS A 350 -23.11 -15.74 34.11
CA HIS A 350 -22.14 -14.71 33.76
C HIS A 350 -22.62 -13.76 32.65
N GLU A 351 -23.36 -14.24 31.64
CA GLU A 351 -23.88 -13.37 30.57
C GLU A 351 -24.93 -12.37 31.09
N ALA A 352 -25.73 -12.76 32.08
CA ALA A 352 -26.66 -11.86 32.75
C ALA A 352 -25.91 -10.86 33.64
N GLY A 353 -24.88 -11.30 34.37
CA GLY A 353 -24.00 -10.40 35.12
C GLY A 353 -23.29 -9.37 34.24
N ASP A 354 -22.82 -9.77 33.07
CA ASP A 354 -22.21 -8.87 32.09
C ASP A 354 -23.18 -7.80 31.60
N ARG A 355 -24.43 -8.18 31.33
CA ARG A 355 -25.50 -7.23 30.97
C ARG A 355 -25.85 -6.30 32.13
N PHE A 356 -25.94 -6.83 33.34
CA PHE A 356 -26.13 -6.05 34.55
C PHE A 356 -25.05 -4.97 34.69
N ILE A 357 -23.78 -5.33 34.54
CA ILE A 357 -22.66 -4.37 34.59
C ILE A 357 -22.76 -3.29 33.51
N ARG A 358 -23.18 -3.62 32.28
CA ARG A 358 -23.41 -2.61 31.22
C ARG A 358 -24.52 -1.63 31.59
N LEU A 359 -25.61 -2.10 32.18
CA LEU A 359 -26.73 -1.25 32.63
C LEU A 359 -26.27 -0.29 33.74
N ILE A 360 -25.48 -0.78 34.70
CA ILE A 360 -24.88 0.05 35.75
C ILE A 360 -23.96 1.11 35.16
N ALA A 361 -23.07 0.73 34.23
CA ALA A 361 -22.19 1.68 33.55
C ALA A 361 -22.96 2.81 32.87
N GLY A 362 -24.08 2.51 32.22
CA GLY A 362 -25.00 3.50 31.65
C GLY A 362 -25.56 4.46 32.70
N LYS A 363 -26.18 3.92 33.76
CA LYS A 363 -26.75 4.71 34.87
C LYS A 363 -25.71 5.63 35.54
N LEU A 364 -24.47 5.16 35.67
CA LEU A 364 -23.37 5.96 36.22
C LEU A 364 -23.00 7.13 35.31
N LYS A 365 -22.88 6.90 34.00
CA LYS A 365 -22.60 7.97 33.02
C LYS A 365 -23.68 9.05 33.04
N GLU A 366 -24.95 8.67 33.15
CA GLU A 366 -26.09 9.61 33.23
C GLU A 366 -26.15 10.37 34.57
N SER A 367 -25.54 9.81 35.62
CA SER A 367 -25.55 10.42 36.94
C SER A 367 -24.52 11.54 37.11
N VAL A 368 -23.51 11.61 36.23
CA VAL A 368 -22.40 12.57 36.27
C VAL A 368 -22.40 13.53 35.08
N ARG A 369 -21.54 14.56 35.10
CA ARG A 369 -21.42 15.52 33.99
C ARG A 369 -20.48 14.96 32.92
N GLU A 370 -20.55 15.49 31.70
CA GLU A 370 -19.64 15.12 30.60
C GLU A 370 -18.16 15.38 30.94
N SER A 371 -17.89 16.40 31.77
CA SER A 371 -16.54 16.70 32.26
C SER A 371 -16.01 15.68 33.27
N ASP A 372 -16.88 14.89 33.90
CA ASP A 372 -16.50 13.90 34.90
C ASP A 372 -16.12 12.58 34.23
N THR A 373 -15.36 11.75 34.94
CA THR A 373 -14.90 10.46 34.41
C THR A 373 -15.47 9.33 35.23
N VAL A 374 -16.18 8.42 34.57
CA VAL A 374 -16.55 7.12 35.13
C VAL A 374 -15.58 6.09 34.55
N ALA A 375 -14.96 5.28 35.38
CA ALA A 375 -14.03 4.23 35.00
C ALA A 375 -14.45 2.90 35.63
N ARG A 376 -14.10 1.78 34.99
CA ARG A 376 -14.25 0.44 35.56
C ARG A 376 -12.87 -0.18 35.75
N LEU A 377 -12.57 -0.65 36.95
CA LEU A 377 -11.27 -1.24 37.28
C LEU A 377 -11.23 -2.75 37.08
N GLY A 378 -12.40 -3.40 37.09
CA GLY A 378 -12.58 -4.83 36.90
C GLY A 378 -13.77 -5.32 37.73
N GLY A 379 -14.36 -6.47 37.38
CA GLY A 379 -15.48 -7.05 38.14
C GLY A 379 -16.64 -6.07 38.33
N ASP A 380 -16.97 -5.80 39.58
CA ASP A 380 -18.00 -4.89 40.08
C ASP A 380 -17.45 -3.53 40.58
N GLU A 381 -16.16 -3.25 40.37
CA GLU A 381 -15.50 -2.04 40.85
C GLU A 381 -15.52 -0.90 39.83
N PHE A 382 -16.09 0.24 40.25
CA PHE A 382 -16.16 1.47 39.49
C PHE A 382 -15.48 2.61 40.22
N VAL A 383 -14.88 3.53 39.47
CA VAL A 383 -14.28 4.74 40.00
C VAL A 383 -14.84 5.95 39.28
N ILE A 384 -15.28 6.95 40.04
CA ILE A 384 -15.79 8.22 39.52
C ILE A 384 -14.84 9.33 39.94
N LEU A 385 -14.29 10.04 38.96
CA LEU A 385 -13.45 11.22 39.13
C LEU A 385 -14.26 12.48 38.78
N LEU A 386 -14.45 13.35 39.77
CA LEU A 386 -15.14 14.62 39.64
C LEU A 386 -14.15 15.77 39.48
N HIS A 387 -14.35 16.56 38.44
CA HIS A 387 -13.46 17.67 38.09
C HIS A 387 -13.97 19.01 38.60
N ASP A 388 -13.03 19.97 38.77
CA ASP A 388 -13.31 21.40 38.92
C ASP A 388 -14.28 21.79 40.07
N LEU A 389 -14.16 21.09 41.22
CA LEU A 389 -14.95 21.38 42.42
C LEU A 389 -14.54 22.71 43.08
N ASP A 390 -15.24 23.07 44.16
CA ASP A 390 -15.04 24.33 44.89
C ASP A 390 -13.60 24.51 45.44
N CYS A 391 -13.22 25.76 45.69
CA CYS A 391 -11.92 26.11 46.27
C CYS A 391 -11.82 25.80 47.78
N SER A 392 -12.96 25.68 48.47
CA SER A 392 -13.13 25.24 49.84
C SER A 392 -13.25 23.72 49.92
N ARG A 393 -12.48 23.10 50.83
CA ARG A 393 -12.52 21.65 51.03
C ARG A 393 -13.89 21.16 51.50
N LYS A 394 -14.53 21.89 52.43
CA LYS A 394 -15.84 21.53 52.98
C LYS A 394 -16.93 21.56 51.90
N ALA A 395 -16.92 22.59 51.05
CA ALA A 395 -17.86 22.70 49.93
C ALA A 395 -17.61 21.62 48.87
N ALA A 396 -16.34 21.29 48.59
CA ALA A 396 -16.00 20.19 47.71
C ALA A 396 -16.45 18.82 48.26
N GLU A 397 -16.23 18.54 49.56
CA GLU A 397 -16.71 17.33 50.23
C GLU A 397 -18.24 17.22 50.19
N GLN A 398 -18.96 18.33 50.42
CA GLN A 398 -20.42 18.37 50.27
C GLN A 398 -20.88 18.06 48.83
N ALA A 399 -20.22 18.65 47.83
CA ALA A 399 -20.55 18.42 46.43
C ALA A 399 -20.31 16.96 46.00
N VAL A 400 -19.18 16.38 46.42
CA VAL A 400 -18.87 14.96 46.15
C VAL A 400 -19.88 14.04 46.83
N SER A 401 -20.23 14.31 48.08
CA SER A 401 -21.24 13.54 48.81
C SER A 401 -22.62 13.64 48.18
N LEU A 402 -23.01 14.81 47.64
CA LEU A 402 -24.26 14.97 46.92
C LEU A 402 -24.30 14.12 45.64
N VAL A 403 -23.19 14.07 44.89
CA VAL A 403 -23.08 13.21 43.71
C VAL A 403 -23.12 11.73 44.12
N ALA A 404 -22.44 11.34 45.20
CA ALA A 404 -22.48 9.97 45.73
C ALA A 404 -23.92 9.56 46.11
N ALA A 405 -24.64 10.42 46.83
CA ALA A 405 -26.03 10.20 47.21
C ALA A 405 -26.94 10.08 45.97
N LYS A 406 -26.77 10.97 44.98
CA LYS A 406 -27.50 10.90 43.71
C LYS A 406 -27.28 9.56 43.00
N ILE A 407 -26.04 9.09 42.93
CA ILE A 407 -25.69 7.79 42.34
C ILE A 407 -26.42 6.67 43.08
N MET A 408 -26.30 6.62 44.41
CA MET A 408 -26.99 5.61 45.21
C MET A 408 -28.51 5.61 45.02
N THR A 409 -29.15 6.78 45.05
CA THR A 409 -30.60 6.88 44.83
C THR A 409 -30.99 6.36 43.44
N ASN A 410 -30.23 6.68 42.40
CA ASN A 410 -30.51 6.20 41.04
C ASN A 410 -30.28 4.68 40.87
N LEU A 411 -29.31 4.12 41.58
CA LEU A 411 -29.07 2.67 41.58
C LEU A 411 -30.13 1.92 42.39
N ARG A 412 -30.63 2.48 43.50
CA ARG A 412 -31.72 1.92 44.30
C ARG A 412 -33.05 1.84 43.56
N LEU A 413 -33.26 2.69 42.55
CA LEU A 413 -34.39 2.53 41.62
C LEU A 413 -34.34 1.20 40.86
N GLY A 414 -33.23 0.47 40.92
CA GLY A 414 -33.04 -0.84 40.31
C GLY A 414 -32.73 -0.78 38.81
N VAL A 415 -32.44 -1.95 38.27
CA VAL A 415 -32.29 -2.19 36.84
C VAL A 415 -33.24 -3.29 36.40
N ASP A 416 -33.67 -3.23 35.15
CA ASP A 416 -34.43 -4.32 34.53
C ASP A 416 -33.44 -5.28 33.87
N LEU A 417 -33.39 -6.51 34.37
CA LEU A 417 -32.58 -7.59 33.82
C LEU A 417 -33.52 -8.70 33.34
N GLU A 418 -33.72 -8.77 32.02
CA GLU A 418 -34.57 -9.78 31.38
C GLU A 418 -36.02 -9.82 31.89
N GLY A 419 -36.60 -8.65 32.21
CA GLY A 419 -37.96 -8.54 32.75
C GLY A 419 -38.04 -8.71 34.26
N THR A 420 -36.90 -8.94 34.94
CA THR A 420 -36.80 -8.99 36.39
C THR A 420 -36.22 -7.68 36.92
N HIS A 421 -36.99 -6.98 37.76
CA HIS A 421 -36.52 -5.76 38.38
C HIS A 421 -35.66 -6.06 39.61
N LEU A 422 -34.36 -5.72 39.55
CA LEU A 422 -33.40 -5.96 40.62
C LEU A 422 -33.02 -4.64 41.29
N PRO A 423 -33.28 -4.46 42.60
CA PRO A 423 -32.73 -3.32 43.34
C PRO A 423 -31.21 -3.46 43.42
N VAL A 424 -30.51 -2.33 43.30
CA VAL A 424 -29.04 -2.30 43.33
C VAL A 424 -28.59 -1.45 44.51
N SER A 425 -27.79 -2.06 45.39
CA SER A 425 -27.06 -1.37 46.44
C SER A 425 -25.57 -1.34 46.11
N CYS A 426 -24.86 -0.33 46.61
CA CYS A 426 -23.43 -0.20 46.42
C CYS A 426 -22.75 0.38 47.65
N SER A 427 -21.50 -0.02 47.86
CA SER A 427 -20.63 0.54 48.87
C SER A 427 -19.70 1.58 48.23
N ILE A 428 -19.73 2.82 48.71
CA ILE A 428 -18.94 3.93 48.14
C ILE A 428 -17.95 4.49 49.17
N GLY A 429 -16.69 4.57 48.79
CA GLY A 429 -15.66 5.33 49.49
C GLY A 429 -15.30 6.59 48.73
N LEU A 430 -15.15 7.72 49.40
CA LEU A 430 -14.78 8.99 48.75
C LEU A 430 -13.60 9.68 49.39
N THR A 431 -12.83 10.39 48.57
CA THR A 431 -11.74 11.26 48.99
C THR A 431 -11.74 12.55 48.16
N VAL A 432 -11.38 13.66 48.80
CA VAL A 432 -11.24 14.98 48.15
C VAL A 432 -9.78 15.38 48.14
N PHE A 433 -9.31 15.90 47.02
CA PHE A 433 -7.90 16.23 46.81
C PHE A 433 -7.71 17.64 46.23
N LYS A 434 -6.56 18.24 46.57
CA LYS A 434 -6.14 19.56 46.09
C LYS A 434 -4.67 19.52 45.64
N GLY A 435 -4.44 19.41 44.34
CA GLY A 435 -3.10 19.51 43.77
C GLY A 435 -2.06 18.49 44.27
N ALA A 436 -0.81 18.69 43.86
CA ALA A 436 0.26 17.69 43.70
C ALA A 436 0.84 16.98 44.93
N LYS A 437 0.21 17.00 46.11
CA LYS A 437 0.77 16.30 47.29
C LYS A 437 0.53 14.79 47.29
N ARG A 438 -0.25 14.25 46.36
CA ARG A 438 -0.62 12.83 46.33
C ARG A 438 -0.51 12.29 44.90
N THR A 439 0.08 11.12 44.75
CA THR A 439 0.07 10.38 43.49
C THR A 439 -1.32 9.79 43.25
N PRO A 440 -1.67 9.46 41.99
CA PRO A 440 -2.94 8.80 41.70
C PRO A 440 -3.17 7.53 42.52
N ASP A 441 -2.13 6.71 42.73
CA ASP A 441 -2.22 5.49 43.53
C ASP A 441 -2.62 5.76 44.98
N VAL A 442 -2.11 6.86 45.57
CA VAL A 442 -2.48 7.25 46.94
C VAL A 442 -3.95 7.64 47.00
N LEU A 443 -4.46 8.38 46.00
CA LEU A 443 -5.87 8.80 45.99
C LEU A 443 -6.81 7.61 45.80
N ILE A 444 -6.47 6.69 44.89
CA ILE A 444 -7.24 5.46 44.67
C ILE A 444 -7.25 4.61 45.94
N ASN A 445 -6.10 4.38 46.57
CA ASN A 445 -6.01 3.61 47.82
C ASN A 445 -6.80 4.25 48.97
N GLN A 446 -6.84 5.59 49.06
CA GLN A 446 -7.66 6.28 50.07
C GLN A 446 -9.15 6.06 49.86
N ALA A 447 -9.62 6.17 48.62
CA ALA A 447 -11.01 5.93 48.28
C ALA A 447 -11.38 4.45 48.49
N ASP A 448 -10.50 3.52 48.12
CA ASP A 448 -10.66 2.08 48.34
C ASP A 448 -10.76 1.72 49.83
N GLN A 449 -9.86 2.25 50.68
CA GLN A 449 -9.95 2.06 52.13
C GLN A 449 -11.27 2.57 52.73
N ALA A 450 -11.79 3.69 52.22
CA ALA A 450 -13.08 4.21 52.64
C ALA A 450 -14.23 3.30 52.16
N MET A 451 -14.16 2.77 50.93
CA MET A 451 -15.14 1.83 50.38
C MET A 451 -15.16 0.52 51.17
N TYR A 452 -13.98 0.00 51.54
CA TYR A 452 -13.87 -1.18 52.40
C TYR A 452 -14.55 -0.96 53.76
N ARG A 453 -14.41 0.23 54.37
CA ARG A 453 -15.16 0.59 55.59
C ARG A 453 -16.66 0.67 55.36
N ALA A 454 -17.11 1.11 54.19
CA ALA A 454 -18.52 1.09 53.83
C ALA A 454 -19.04 -0.37 53.78
N LYS A 455 -18.27 -1.28 53.17
CA LYS A 455 -18.61 -2.71 53.11
C LYS A 455 -18.69 -3.36 54.49
N THR A 456 -17.68 -3.16 55.34
CA THR A 456 -17.65 -3.77 56.68
C THR A 456 -18.62 -3.10 57.66
N GLY A 457 -18.98 -1.85 57.43
CA GLY A 457 -19.97 -1.11 58.22
C GLY A 457 -21.42 -1.52 58.00
N GLY A 458 -21.70 -2.41 57.05
CA GLY A 458 -23.06 -2.89 56.75
C GLY A 458 -23.53 -2.65 55.32
N ARG A 459 -22.63 -2.25 54.40
CA ARG A 459 -22.91 -2.01 52.97
C ARG A 459 -23.91 -0.88 52.74
N ASP A 460 -24.27 -0.66 51.46
CA ASP A 460 -25.26 0.32 50.99
C ASP A 460 -25.09 1.71 51.62
N ARG A 461 -23.86 2.23 51.62
CA ARG A 461 -23.51 3.50 52.27
C ARG A 461 -22.32 4.18 51.64
N VAL A 462 -22.17 5.44 52.00
CA VAL A 462 -21.04 6.29 51.61
C VAL A 462 -20.14 6.53 52.82
N VAL A 463 -18.83 6.36 52.66
CA VAL A 463 -17.84 6.67 53.69
C VAL A 463 -16.78 7.63 53.15
N VAL A 464 -16.45 8.66 53.93
CA VAL A 464 -15.42 9.66 53.60
C VAL A 464 -14.07 9.26 54.19
N TYR A 465 -13.03 9.26 53.37
CA TYR A 465 -11.66 9.01 53.84
C TYR A 465 -11.19 10.12 54.79
N GLY A 466 -10.73 9.75 55.98
CA GLY A 466 -10.16 10.66 56.97
C GLY A 466 -11.18 11.37 57.88
N VAL A 467 -12.47 11.05 57.77
CA VAL A 467 -13.51 11.47 58.73
C VAL A 467 -13.92 10.23 59.52
N ASN A 468 -13.92 10.31 60.85
CA ASN A 468 -14.55 9.29 61.68
C ASN A 468 -16.07 9.41 61.48
N GLY A 469 -16.63 8.52 60.66
CA GLY A 469 -18.06 8.17 60.56
C GLY A 469 -19.04 9.33 60.44
N ILE A 470 -19.45 9.68 59.21
CA ILE A 470 -20.78 10.29 59.00
C ILE A 470 -21.71 9.14 58.63
N GLU A 471 -22.53 8.69 59.58
CA GLU A 471 -23.66 7.81 59.28
C GLU A 471 -24.78 8.66 58.68
N TYR A 472 -25.11 8.41 57.42
CA TYR A 472 -26.38 8.88 56.85
C TYR A 472 -27.44 7.83 57.19
N SER A 473 -28.33 8.16 58.13
CA SER A 473 -29.56 7.41 58.36
C SER A 473 -30.68 7.95 57.47
N ASP A 474 -31.48 7.05 56.92
CA ASP A 474 -32.59 7.38 56.01
C ASP A 474 -33.55 8.42 56.62
N ALA A 475 -33.62 9.60 56.00
CA ALA A 475 -34.75 10.49 56.20
C ALA A 475 -35.94 9.92 55.41
N LYS A 476 -36.97 9.45 56.13
CA LYS A 476 -38.29 9.11 55.57
C LYS A 476 -38.74 10.22 54.62
N VAL A 477 -38.91 9.87 53.34
CA VAL A 477 -39.54 10.73 52.34
C VAL A 477 -41.03 10.83 52.70
N GLY A 478 -41.37 11.84 53.51
CA GLY A 478 -42.74 12.30 53.69
C GLY A 478 -43.15 13.17 52.51
N SER A 479 -44.34 12.94 51.98
CA SER A 479 -45.01 13.76 50.98
C SER A 479 -45.26 15.17 51.52
N ASN A 480 -44.30 16.08 51.37
CA ASN A 480 -44.49 17.52 51.16
C ASN A 480 -43.13 18.26 51.23
N GLY A 481 -42.81 19.01 50.18
CA GLY A 481 -42.04 20.27 50.19
C GLY A 481 -40.69 20.31 50.92
N ILE A 482 -39.60 20.40 50.15
CA ILE A 482 -38.23 20.60 50.63
C ILE A 482 -38.10 21.92 51.41
N SER A 483 -37.87 21.84 52.72
CA SER A 483 -37.38 22.92 53.57
C SER A 483 -36.15 22.44 54.35
N GLY A 484 -35.03 23.14 54.16
CA GLY A 484 -33.89 23.28 55.08
C GLY A 484 -33.32 22.04 55.77
N MET A 485 -32.18 21.54 55.30
CA MET A 485 -31.39 20.52 56.00
C MET A 485 -30.28 21.21 56.82
N ALA A 486 -30.44 21.26 58.15
CA ALA A 486 -29.43 21.74 59.09
C ALA A 486 -28.50 20.59 59.53
N VAL A 487 -27.20 20.88 59.65
CA VAL A 487 -26.18 19.96 60.15
C VAL A 487 -25.81 20.38 61.57
N GLU A 488 -26.20 19.60 62.58
CA GLU A 488 -25.71 19.77 63.96
C GLU A 488 -24.36 19.06 64.14
N PHE A 489 -23.40 19.79 64.70
CA PHE A 489 -22.10 19.26 65.13
C PHE A 489 -22.16 19.01 66.64
N GLU A 490 -22.09 17.75 67.08
CA GLU A 490 -21.82 17.45 68.48
C GLU A 490 -20.30 17.50 68.74
N ALA A 491 -19.88 18.48 69.55
CA ALA A 491 -18.53 18.55 70.08
C ALA A 491 -18.54 17.99 71.51
N GLN A 492 -17.90 16.83 71.74
CA GLN A 492 -17.59 16.39 73.09
C GLN A 492 -16.10 16.54 73.43
N HIS A 493 -15.92 17.14 74.60
CA HIS A 493 -14.70 17.47 75.30
C HIS A 493 -13.71 16.30 75.45
N LEU A 494 -12.42 16.58 75.25
CA LEU A 494 -11.33 15.91 75.95
C LEU A 494 -10.61 16.94 76.82
N GLY A 495 -10.93 16.91 78.12
CA GLY A 495 -10.26 17.64 79.17
C GLY A 495 -8.90 17.01 79.52
N ARG A 496 -7.95 17.91 79.77
CA ARG A 496 -6.61 17.78 80.37
C ARG A 496 -6.43 16.68 81.43
N HIS A 497 -5.26 16.03 81.39
CA HIS A 497 -4.28 15.88 82.50
C HIS A 497 -2.94 15.45 81.87
N ALA A 498 -1.90 16.30 81.86
CA ALA A 498 -0.87 16.48 82.89
C ALA A 498 0.31 15.48 82.79
N ALA A 499 1.39 15.92 82.14
CA ALA A 499 2.76 16.00 82.68
C ALA A 499 3.60 16.88 81.75
#